data_AF-A0AAX3MN86-F1
#
_entry.id   AF-A0AAX3MN86-F1
#
_cell.length_a   1.000
_cell.length_b   1.000
_cell.length_c   1.000
_cell.angle_alpha   90.00
_cell.angle_beta   90.00
_cell.angle_gamma   90.00
#
_symmetry.space_group_name_H-M   'P 1'
#
loop_
_entity.id
_entity.type
_entity.pdbx_description
1 polymer ?
#
loop_
_entity_poly.entity_id
_entity_poly.type
_entity_poly.pdbx_seq_one_letter_code
_entity_poly.pdbx_strand_id
1 'polypeptide(L)'
;MQPSSAMQNIIAHAWEIFHFYPAPQQFNICVPCCVSEETAQALRQTPLRQLTVEMIYEWNSSARPFEQQNDEIRYLLPRLLELLAHGHCPAINEELCLKRIGAISLGSWWPEERGVLTDFSRQYIHDLLLTPTLINFESALVMFHFAGLSITVLLDEALNTPGYWAIASLAYFLYIKRPNGELRNAFISRKPDGEVITQQINAWIAQSCHSLAERAAAAIECSPSLPGGERTEYSVNLSYLINESLCALVDYQLLWTMDRNE
;
A
#
# COMPACT_ATOMS: atom_id res chain seq x y z
N MET A 1 -9.45 -10.53 1.56
CA MET A 1 -9.36 -10.26 3.00
C MET A 1 -10.76 -9.87 3.48
N GLN A 2 -11.22 -10.33 4.64
CA GLN A 2 -12.46 -9.79 5.20
C GLN A 2 -12.10 -8.48 5.93
N PRO A 3 -12.74 -7.34 5.60
CA PRO A 3 -12.36 -6.06 6.20
C PRO A 3 -12.68 -6.06 7.69
N SER A 4 -11.75 -5.53 8.51
CA SER A 4 -11.97 -5.30 9.94
C SER A 4 -13.15 -4.35 10.18
N SER A 5 -13.69 -4.31 11.40
CA SER A 5 -14.75 -3.35 11.74
C SER A 5 -14.30 -1.89 11.56
N ALA A 6 -13.02 -1.61 11.82
CA ALA A 6 -12.44 -0.28 11.58
C ALA A 6 -12.42 0.04 10.07
N MET A 7 -11.96 -0.90 9.24
CA MET A 7 -11.97 -0.75 7.79
C MET A 7 -13.39 -0.58 7.23
N GLN A 8 -14.38 -1.32 7.75
CA GLN A 8 -15.79 -1.17 7.35
C GLN A 8 -16.33 0.24 7.64
N ASN A 9 -15.98 0.82 8.79
CA ASN A 9 -16.37 2.19 9.13
C ASN A 9 -15.73 3.21 8.19
N ILE A 10 -14.46 3.02 7.83
CA ILE A 10 -13.77 3.90 6.87
C ILE A 10 -14.41 3.80 5.48
N ILE A 11 -14.78 2.60 5.03
CA ILE A 11 -15.49 2.41 3.76
C ILE A 11 -16.87 3.10 3.79
N ALA A 12 -17.63 2.95 4.89
CA ALA A 12 -18.91 3.63 5.04
C ALA A 12 -18.74 5.15 4.96
N HIS A 13 -17.73 5.70 5.64
CA HIS A 13 -17.41 7.12 5.58
C HIS A 13 -16.96 7.56 4.18
N ALA A 14 -16.19 6.75 3.45
CA ALA A 14 -15.84 7.02 2.06
C ALA A 14 -17.11 7.15 1.18
N TRP A 15 -18.08 6.24 1.35
CA TRP A 15 -19.35 6.33 0.64
C TRP A 15 -20.13 7.61 0.99
N GLU A 16 -20.05 8.10 2.23
CA GLU A 16 -20.68 9.35 2.65
C GLU A 16 -19.98 10.58 2.07
N ILE A 17 -18.64 10.61 2.03
CA ILE A 17 -17.91 11.77 1.52
C ILE A 17 -18.02 11.89 0.01
N PHE A 18 -17.91 10.77 -0.72
CA PHE A 18 -17.83 10.80 -2.18
C PHE A 18 -19.17 10.69 -2.90
N HIS A 19 -20.31 10.55 -2.20
CA HIS A 19 -21.62 10.42 -2.87
C HIS A 19 -22.06 11.65 -3.66
N PHE A 20 -21.49 12.83 -3.39
CA PHE A 20 -21.88 14.09 -4.03
C PHE A 20 -21.39 14.19 -5.48
N TYR A 21 -20.42 13.37 -5.89
CA TYR A 21 -19.90 13.40 -7.25
C TYR A 21 -20.86 12.70 -8.21
N PRO A 22 -21.31 13.37 -9.28
CA PRO A 22 -22.24 12.77 -10.22
C PRO A 22 -21.55 11.68 -11.04
N ALA A 23 -22.33 10.70 -11.51
CA ALA A 23 -21.86 9.74 -12.49
C ALA A 23 -21.35 10.47 -13.76
N PRO A 24 -20.13 10.17 -14.24
CA PRO A 24 -19.61 10.78 -15.46
C PRO A 24 -20.51 10.48 -16.65
N GLN A 25 -20.77 11.49 -17.49
CA GLN A 25 -21.47 11.27 -18.76
C GLN A 25 -20.66 10.35 -19.69
N GLN A 26 -19.34 10.46 -19.62
CA GLN A 26 -18.37 9.63 -20.32
C GLN A 26 -17.18 9.39 -19.40
N PHE A 27 -16.68 8.16 -19.38
CA PHE A 27 -15.44 7.83 -18.69
C PHE A 27 -14.25 8.14 -19.61
N ASN A 28 -13.16 8.66 -19.04
CA ASN A 28 -11.89 8.86 -19.72
C ASN A 28 -11.14 7.53 -19.87
N ILE A 29 -11.63 6.72 -20.80
CA ILE A 29 -11.12 5.39 -21.13
C ILE A 29 -10.95 5.27 -22.65
N CYS A 30 -9.97 4.49 -23.07
CA CYS A 30 -9.71 4.23 -24.49
C CYS A 30 -10.66 3.16 -25.03
N VAL A 31 -11.52 3.55 -25.98
CA VAL A 31 -12.51 2.68 -26.66
C VAL A 31 -12.31 2.81 -28.18
N PRO A 32 -12.34 1.71 -28.96
CA PRO A 32 -12.54 0.32 -28.55
C PRO A 32 -11.23 -0.44 -28.24
N CYS A 33 -10.06 0.23 -28.26
CA CYS A 33 -8.76 -0.47 -28.21
C CYS A 33 -8.43 -1.10 -26.85
N CYS A 34 -8.69 -0.39 -25.74
CA CYS A 34 -8.45 -0.95 -24.39
C CYS A 34 -9.70 -1.58 -23.82
N VAL A 35 -10.85 -0.89 -23.96
CA VAL A 35 -12.14 -1.32 -23.43
C VAL A 35 -13.13 -1.45 -24.57
N SER A 36 -13.91 -2.52 -24.59
CA SER A 36 -14.96 -2.72 -25.61
C SER A 36 -16.09 -1.69 -25.48
N GLU A 37 -16.81 -1.41 -26.56
CA GLU A 37 -17.97 -0.51 -26.52
C GLU A 37 -19.05 -1.01 -25.55
N GLU A 38 -19.28 -2.32 -25.50
CA GLU A 38 -20.20 -2.97 -24.57
C GLU A 38 -19.81 -2.72 -23.11
N THR A 39 -18.53 -2.91 -22.77
CA THR A 39 -18.03 -2.67 -21.40
C THR A 39 -18.10 -1.19 -21.04
N ALA A 40 -17.74 -0.30 -21.97
CA ALA A 40 -17.84 1.15 -21.77
C ALA A 40 -19.30 1.62 -21.60
N GLN A 41 -20.26 0.95 -22.25
CA GLN A 41 -21.69 1.17 -22.02
C GLN A 41 -22.13 0.63 -20.66
N ALA A 42 -21.74 -0.60 -20.31
CA ALA A 42 -22.07 -1.22 -19.03
C ALA A 42 -21.55 -0.39 -17.85
N LEU A 43 -20.31 0.12 -17.94
CA LEU A 43 -19.71 1.04 -16.95
C LEU A 43 -20.58 2.28 -16.69
N ARG A 44 -21.20 2.84 -17.73
CA ARG A 44 -22.08 4.02 -17.62
C ARG A 44 -23.46 3.69 -17.07
N GLN A 45 -23.98 2.50 -17.35
CA GLN A 45 -25.36 2.13 -17.02
C GLN A 45 -25.49 1.43 -15.67
N THR A 46 -24.39 0.89 -15.15
CA THR A 46 -24.37 0.15 -13.89
C THR A 46 -24.25 1.11 -12.71
N PRO A 47 -25.12 1.03 -11.69
CA PRO A 47 -24.98 1.81 -10.47
C PRO A 47 -23.61 1.59 -9.82
N LEU A 48 -23.03 2.66 -9.25
CA LEU A 48 -21.67 2.64 -8.67
C LEU A 48 -21.41 1.46 -7.70
N ARG A 49 -22.35 1.17 -6.80
CA ARG A 49 -22.26 0.04 -5.83
C ARG A 49 -22.29 -1.34 -6.49
N GLN A 50 -22.79 -1.44 -7.72
CA GLN A 50 -22.94 -2.69 -8.47
C GLN A 50 -21.80 -2.89 -9.48
N LEU A 51 -20.90 -1.91 -9.67
CA LEU A 51 -19.74 -2.09 -10.54
C LEU A 51 -18.88 -3.26 -10.07
N THR A 52 -18.61 -4.20 -10.96
CA THR A 52 -17.82 -5.39 -10.63
C THR A 52 -16.33 -5.07 -10.59
N VAL A 53 -15.54 -6.00 -10.07
CA VAL A 53 -14.07 -5.87 -10.05
C VAL A 53 -13.54 -5.74 -11.48
N GLU A 54 -14.09 -6.51 -12.41
CA GLU A 54 -13.70 -6.52 -13.83
C GLU A 54 -13.99 -5.18 -14.49
N MET A 55 -15.14 -4.57 -14.20
CA MET A 55 -15.49 -3.25 -14.73
C MET A 55 -14.52 -2.17 -14.23
N ILE A 56 -14.22 -2.16 -12.93
CA ILE A 56 -13.24 -1.22 -12.36
C ILE A 56 -11.83 -1.51 -12.90
N TYR A 57 -11.46 -2.79 -13.06
CA TYR A 57 -10.19 -3.21 -13.67
C TYR A 57 -10.01 -2.65 -15.08
N GLU A 58 -11.04 -2.79 -15.93
CA GLU A 58 -11.04 -2.29 -17.31
C GLU A 58 -10.90 -0.76 -17.32
N TRP A 59 -11.67 -0.05 -16.50
CA TRP A 59 -11.51 1.40 -16.33
C TRP A 59 -10.09 1.75 -15.89
N ASN A 60 -9.58 1.13 -14.83
CA ASN A 60 -8.33 1.52 -14.20
C ASN A 60 -7.12 1.24 -15.12
N SER A 61 -7.17 0.11 -15.83
CA SER A 61 -6.09 -0.37 -16.71
C SER A 61 -6.13 0.23 -18.11
N SER A 62 -7.20 0.94 -18.49
CA SER A 62 -7.28 1.56 -19.81
C SER A 62 -6.29 2.73 -19.96
N ALA A 63 -5.85 2.98 -21.20
CA ALA A 63 -5.27 4.26 -21.56
C ALA A 63 -6.29 5.40 -21.37
N ARG A 64 -5.78 6.62 -21.16
CA ARG A 64 -6.56 7.85 -20.98
C ARG A 64 -6.39 8.73 -22.22
N PRO A 65 -7.36 8.73 -23.15
CA PRO A 65 -7.26 9.55 -24.37
C PRO A 65 -7.32 11.06 -24.09
N PHE A 66 -7.88 11.46 -22.95
CA PHE A 66 -8.03 12.86 -22.56
C PHE A 66 -7.35 13.15 -21.22
N GLU A 67 -7.30 14.43 -20.83
CA GLU A 67 -6.91 14.82 -19.49
C GLU A 67 -7.85 14.22 -18.44
N GLN A 68 -7.30 13.74 -17.33
CA GLN A 68 -8.08 13.08 -16.29
C GLN A 68 -8.98 14.09 -15.57
N GLN A 69 -10.28 13.83 -15.57
CA GLN A 69 -11.22 14.59 -14.76
C GLN A 69 -11.17 14.10 -13.31
N ASN A 70 -11.03 15.04 -12.38
CA ASN A 70 -10.93 14.71 -10.96
C ASN A 70 -12.22 14.09 -10.42
N ASP A 71 -13.37 14.59 -10.85
CA ASP A 71 -14.68 14.14 -10.37
C ASP A 71 -14.99 12.69 -10.79
N GLU A 72 -14.48 12.23 -11.93
CA GLU A 72 -14.57 10.82 -12.33
C GLU A 72 -13.88 9.89 -11.33
N ILE A 73 -12.66 10.25 -10.90
CA ILE A 73 -11.91 9.45 -9.92
C ILE A 73 -12.64 9.48 -8.59
N ARG A 74 -13.09 10.65 -8.14
CA ARG A 74 -13.83 10.81 -6.89
C ARG A 74 -15.13 10.02 -6.86
N TYR A 75 -15.87 10.02 -7.97
CA TYR A 75 -17.07 9.21 -8.15
C TYR A 75 -16.75 7.71 -7.98
N LEU A 76 -15.67 7.20 -8.59
CA LEU A 76 -15.32 5.78 -8.50
C LEU A 76 -14.62 5.37 -7.20
N LEU A 77 -14.05 6.33 -6.48
CA LEU A 77 -13.19 6.09 -5.34
C LEU A 77 -13.81 5.23 -4.22
N PRO A 78 -15.04 5.48 -3.73
CA PRO A 78 -15.58 4.67 -2.64
C PRO A 78 -15.74 3.20 -3.04
N ARG A 79 -16.10 2.92 -4.30
CA ARG A 79 -16.17 1.55 -4.82
C ARG A 79 -14.78 0.94 -4.97
N LEU A 80 -13.80 1.71 -5.44
CA LEU A 80 -12.42 1.25 -5.56
C LEU A 80 -11.82 0.85 -4.20
N LEU A 81 -11.99 1.71 -3.18
CA LEU A 81 -11.54 1.45 -1.80
C LEU A 81 -12.25 0.25 -1.18
N GLU A 82 -13.57 0.13 -1.39
CA GLU A 82 -14.35 -1.03 -0.94
C GLU A 82 -13.83 -2.34 -1.53
N LEU A 83 -13.56 -2.38 -2.84
CA LEU A 83 -13.01 -3.57 -3.49
C LEU A 83 -11.63 -3.95 -2.94
N LEU A 84 -10.75 -2.98 -2.76
CA LEU A 84 -9.41 -3.19 -2.18
C LEU A 84 -9.48 -3.73 -0.76
N ALA A 85 -10.38 -3.21 0.08
CA ALA A 85 -10.55 -3.68 1.44
C ALA A 85 -11.05 -5.13 1.53
N HIS A 86 -11.78 -5.59 0.51
CA HIS A 86 -12.16 -7.01 0.38
C HIS A 86 -11.04 -7.88 -0.21
N GLY A 87 -9.89 -7.29 -0.54
CA GLY A 87 -8.73 -7.96 -1.12
C GLY A 87 -8.84 -8.24 -2.61
N HIS A 88 -9.67 -7.49 -3.33
CA HIS A 88 -9.67 -7.51 -4.79
C HIS A 88 -8.57 -6.61 -5.34
N CYS A 89 -8.05 -6.94 -6.53
CA CYS A 89 -7.04 -6.16 -7.24
C CYS A 89 -7.64 -5.64 -8.55
N PRO A 90 -8.27 -4.44 -8.55
CA PRO A 90 -8.90 -3.87 -9.74
C PRO A 90 -7.87 -3.15 -10.66
N ALA A 91 -6.75 -3.81 -10.92
CA ALA A 91 -5.73 -3.41 -11.88
C ALA A 91 -4.88 -4.64 -12.27
N ILE A 92 -3.99 -4.47 -13.26
CA ILE A 92 -3.09 -5.55 -13.69
C ILE A 92 -2.14 -6.01 -12.57
N ASN A 93 -1.80 -5.14 -11.63
CA ASN A 93 -1.01 -5.43 -10.43
C ASN A 93 -1.46 -4.51 -9.27
N GLU A 94 -1.20 -4.94 -8.05
CA GLU A 94 -1.63 -4.25 -6.82
C GLU A 94 -1.11 -2.81 -6.78
N GLU A 95 0.17 -2.60 -7.15
CA GLU A 95 0.82 -1.30 -7.21
C GLU A 95 0.04 -0.27 -8.05
N LEU A 96 -0.71 -0.73 -9.04
CA LEU A 96 -1.41 0.14 -9.98
C LEU A 96 -2.86 0.41 -9.60
N CYS A 97 -3.39 -0.26 -8.56
CA CYS A 97 -4.80 -0.15 -8.19
C CYS A 97 -5.24 1.28 -7.88
N LEU A 98 -4.36 2.11 -7.30
CA LEU A 98 -4.65 3.49 -6.95
C LEU A 98 -3.94 4.52 -7.85
N LYS A 99 -3.29 4.10 -8.93
CA LYS A 99 -2.48 4.99 -9.77
C LYS A 99 -3.25 6.18 -10.34
N ARG A 100 -4.54 6.01 -10.64
CA ARG A 100 -5.37 7.11 -11.16
C ARG A 100 -5.55 8.22 -10.13
N ILE A 101 -5.56 7.91 -8.83
CA ILE A 101 -5.65 8.89 -7.74
C ILE A 101 -4.48 9.87 -7.77
N GLY A 102 -3.25 9.38 -7.95
CA GLY A 102 -2.05 10.23 -8.00
C GLY A 102 -1.96 11.14 -9.23
N ALA A 103 -2.87 10.99 -10.21
CA ALA A 103 -3.01 11.98 -11.27
C ALA A 103 -3.62 13.30 -10.77
N ILE A 104 -4.29 13.27 -9.61
CA ILE A 104 -4.88 14.43 -8.96
C ILE A 104 -3.87 14.98 -7.95
N SER A 105 -3.47 16.24 -8.11
CA SER A 105 -2.61 16.90 -7.12
C SER A 105 -3.27 16.88 -5.73
N LEU A 106 -2.54 16.43 -4.70
CA LEU A 106 -3.02 16.35 -3.31
C LEU A 106 -3.66 17.66 -2.80
N GLY A 107 -3.15 18.81 -3.26
CA GLY A 107 -3.68 20.12 -2.89
C GLY A 107 -5.09 20.41 -3.41
N SER A 108 -5.56 19.67 -4.42
CA SER A 108 -6.90 19.80 -4.99
C SER A 108 -7.95 18.90 -4.33
N TRP A 109 -7.52 18.00 -3.45
CA TRP A 109 -8.42 17.21 -2.60
C TRP A 109 -8.98 18.08 -1.48
N TRP A 110 -10.19 17.80 -1.05
CA TRP A 110 -10.78 18.46 0.11
C TRP A 110 -10.19 17.85 1.39
N PRO A 111 -10.15 18.59 2.51
CA PRO A 111 -9.61 18.06 3.77
C PRO A 111 -10.24 16.73 4.20
N GLU A 112 -11.55 16.60 4.06
CA GLU A 112 -12.31 15.39 4.42
C GLU A 112 -11.96 14.21 3.49
N GLU A 113 -11.84 14.45 2.18
CA GLU A 113 -11.42 13.43 1.22
C GLU A 113 -10.00 12.91 1.51
N ARG A 114 -9.06 13.83 1.85
CA ARG A 114 -7.71 13.45 2.27
C ARG A 114 -7.73 12.66 3.58
N GLY A 115 -8.62 13.01 4.49
CA GLY A 115 -8.87 12.25 5.72
C GLY A 115 -9.20 10.80 5.42
N VAL A 116 -10.21 10.57 4.55
CA VAL A 116 -10.60 9.21 4.12
C VAL A 116 -9.44 8.44 3.52
N LEU A 117 -8.66 9.04 2.61
CA LEU A 117 -7.51 8.37 1.99
C LEU A 117 -6.42 8.03 3.02
N THR A 118 -6.16 8.94 3.96
CA THR A 118 -5.17 8.74 5.03
C THR A 118 -5.61 7.62 5.98
N ASP A 119 -6.86 7.65 6.45
CA ASP A 119 -7.39 6.63 7.35
C ASP A 119 -7.45 5.26 6.68
N PHE A 120 -7.90 5.21 5.43
CA PHE A 120 -7.94 3.98 4.65
C PHE A 120 -6.55 3.37 4.50
N SER A 121 -5.56 4.15 4.06
CA SER A 121 -4.21 3.65 3.82
C SER A 121 -3.53 3.16 5.09
N ARG A 122 -3.72 3.85 6.22
CA ARG A 122 -3.24 3.39 7.53
C ARG A 122 -3.91 2.09 7.94
N GLN A 123 -5.24 2.04 7.92
CA GLN A 123 -5.97 0.84 8.31
C GLN A 123 -5.65 -0.36 7.40
N TYR A 124 -5.40 -0.11 6.11
CA TYR A 124 -4.99 -1.16 5.17
C TYR A 124 -3.67 -1.80 5.58
N ILE A 125 -2.65 -0.99 5.89
CA ILE A 125 -1.34 -1.49 6.37
C ILE A 125 -1.48 -2.19 7.72
N HIS A 126 -2.28 -1.61 8.61
CA HIS A 126 -2.56 -2.20 9.93
C HIS A 126 -3.17 -3.60 9.80
N ASP A 127 -4.29 -3.73 9.07
CA ASP A 127 -4.99 -5.01 8.88
C ASP A 127 -4.12 -6.04 8.19
N LEU A 128 -3.33 -5.60 7.19
CA LEU A 128 -2.39 -6.45 6.48
C LEU A 128 -1.36 -7.06 7.45
N LEU A 129 -0.74 -6.24 8.31
CA LEU A 129 0.30 -6.66 9.25
C LEU A 129 -0.21 -7.41 10.49
N LEU A 130 -1.51 -7.36 10.78
CA LEU A 130 -2.13 -8.22 11.80
C LEU A 130 -2.32 -9.68 11.34
N THR A 131 -2.13 -9.97 10.04
CA THR A 131 -2.17 -11.34 9.55
C THR A 131 -1.06 -12.15 10.23
N PRO A 132 -1.34 -13.33 10.81
CA PRO A 132 -0.37 -14.08 11.60
C PRO A 132 0.64 -14.87 10.73
N THR A 133 1.28 -14.18 9.79
CA THR A 133 2.29 -14.72 8.88
C THR A 133 3.22 -13.60 8.43
N LEU A 134 4.34 -13.96 7.81
CA LEU A 134 5.22 -12.98 7.21
C LEU A 134 4.55 -12.35 5.99
N ILE A 135 4.39 -11.03 6.00
CA ILE A 135 3.79 -10.28 4.90
C ILE A 135 4.85 -9.42 4.22
N ASN A 136 4.92 -9.54 2.89
CA ASN A 136 5.56 -8.52 2.08
C ASN A 136 4.52 -7.46 1.67
N PHE A 137 4.57 -6.29 2.31
CA PHE A 137 3.66 -5.18 2.04
C PHE A 137 4.27 -4.12 1.09
N GLU A 138 5.36 -4.46 0.40
CA GLU A 138 6.00 -3.60 -0.60
C GLU A 138 5.02 -3.10 -1.66
N SER A 139 4.22 -3.99 -2.26
CA SER A 139 3.27 -3.61 -3.30
C SER A 139 2.22 -2.63 -2.80
N ALA A 140 1.77 -2.78 -1.54
CA ALA A 140 0.88 -1.82 -0.90
C ALA A 140 1.55 -0.44 -0.71
N LEU A 141 2.82 -0.39 -0.29
CA LEU A 141 3.56 0.87 -0.20
C LEU A 141 3.68 1.55 -1.56
N VAL A 142 4.03 0.81 -2.61
CA VAL A 142 4.13 1.37 -3.96
C VAL A 142 2.76 1.83 -4.48
N MET A 143 1.69 1.07 -4.18
CA MET A 143 0.31 1.45 -4.52
C MET A 143 -0.07 2.81 -3.92
N PHE A 144 0.17 3.00 -2.63
CA PHE A 144 -0.13 4.27 -1.97
C PHE A 144 0.82 5.40 -2.37
N HIS A 145 2.08 5.09 -2.70
CA HIS A 145 3.01 6.06 -3.26
C HIS A 145 2.50 6.60 -4.60
N PHE A 146 2.03 5.72 -5.49
CA PHE A 146 1.41 6.12 -6.75
C PHE A 146 0.06 6.81 -6.59
N ALA A 147 -0.61 6.67 -5.44
CA ALA A 147 -1.76 7.50 -5.08
C ALA A 147 -1.36 8.90 -4.59
N GLY A 148 -0.05 9.17 -4.43
CA GLY A 148 0.50 10.41 -3.90
C GLY A 148 0.52 10.48 -2.37
N LEU A 149 0.18 9.40 -1.66
CA LEU A 149 0.11 9.40 -0.20
C LEU A 149 1.50 9.28 0.45
N SER A 150 1.62 9.78 1.68
CA SER A 150 2.88 9.76 2.42
C SER A 150 3.23 8.35 2.87
N ILE A 151 4.35 7.83 2.37
CA ILE A 151 4.87 6.53 2.78
C ILE A 151 5.40 6.53 4.21
N THR A 152 5.87 7.66 4.73
CA THR A 152 6.33 7.74 6.12
C THR A 152 5.21 7.44 7.11
N VAL A 153 3.98 7.92 6.83
CA VAL A 153 2.79 7.64 7.66
C VAL A 153 2.46 6.15 7.68
N LEU A 154 2.68 5.46 6.56
CA LEU A 154 2.44 4.02 6.45
C LEU A 154 3.52 3.20 7.16
N LEU A 155 4.78 3.65 7.10
CA LEU A 155 5.88 3.05 7.85
C LEU A 155 5.72 3.26 9.36
N ASP A 156 5.25 4.44 9.78
CA ASP A 156 4.89 4.71 11.17
C ASP A 156 3.76 3.77 11.62
N GLU A 157 2.73 3.58 10.80
CA GLU A 157 1.66 2.62 11.10
C GLU A 157 2.24 1.21 11.25
N ALA A 158 3.07 0.75 10.31
CA ALA A 158 3.71 -0.56 10.38
C ALA A 158 4.58 -0.73 11.64
N LEU A 159 5.32 0.31 12.04
CA LEU A 159 6.12 0.32 13.25
C LEU A 159 5.29 0.38 14.53
N ASN A 160 4.04 0.82 14.47
CA ASN A 160 3.16 0.87 15.64
C ASN A 160 2.17 -0.30 15.70
N THR A 161 1.93 -1.03 14.59
CA THR A 161 1.09 -2.22 14.58
C THR A 161 1.66 -3.28 15.52
N PRO A 162 0.90 -3.73 16.53
CA PRO A 162 1.39 -4.66 17.54
C PRO A 162 1.56 -6.08 16.99
N GLY A 163 2.33 -6.89 17.72
CA GLY A 163 2.50 -8.31 17.43
C GLY A 163 3.80 -8.65 16.70
N TYR A 164 4.21 -9.90 16.86
CA TYR A 164 5.46 -10.44 16.32
C TYR A 164 5.51 -10.35 14.79
N TRP A 165 4.43 -10.76 14.11
CA TRP A 165 4.39 -10.79 12.65
C TRP A 165 4.45 -9.41 12.01
N ALA A 166 3.94 -8.37 12.67
CA ALA A 166 4.01 -7.01 12.17
C ALA A 166 5.47 -6.52 12.11
N ILE A 167 6.23 -6.61 13.21
CA ILE A 167 7.63 -6.19 13.25
C ILE A 167 8.54 -7.12 12.43
N ALA A 168 8.26 -8.43 12.40
CA ALA A 168 8.98 -9.36 11.53
C ALA A 168 8.80 -9.03 10.04
N SER A 169 7.58 -8.68 9.61
CA SER A 169 7.28 -8.26 8.24
C SER A 169 7.96 -6.95 7.88
N LEU A 170 7.94 -5.96 8.79
CA LEU A 170 8.65 -4.71 8.63
C LEU A 170 10.17 -4.93 8.52
N ALA A 171 10.76 -5.74 9.40
CA ALA A 171 12.18 -6.07 9.37
C ALA A 171 12.57 -6.77 8.06
N TYR A 172 11.76 -7.74 7.63
CA TYR A 172 11.97 -8.45 6.37
C TYR A 172 11.93 -7.51 5.16
N PHE A 173 10.95 -6.61 5.11
CA PHE A 173 10.89 -5.57 4.08
C PHE A 173 12.15 -4.70 4.08
N LEU A 174 12.55 -4.17 5.24
CA LEU A 174 13.67 -3.24 5.34
C LEU A 174 15.03 -3.88 5.04
N TYR A 175 15.21 -5.16 5.37
CA TYR A 175 16.48 -5.87 5.22
C TYR A 175 16.57 -6.66 3.90
N ILE A 176 15.60 -7.54 3.63
CA ILE A 176 15.65 -8.46 2.49
C ILE A 176 15.17 -7.81 1.20
N LYS A 177 14.07 -7.06 1.25
CA LYS A 177 13.48 -6.44 0.06
C LYS A 177 14.18 -5.16 -0.38
N ARG A 178 15.13 -4.68 0.42
CA ARG A 178 15.91 -3.47 0.14
C ARG A 178 17.43 -3.70 0.18
N PRO A 179 17.97 -4.59 -0.68
CA PRO A 179 19.41 -4.82 -0.73
C PRO A 179 20.14 -3.51 -1.08
N ASN A 180 21.20 -3.21 -0.36
CA ASN A 180 21.96 -1.95 -0.46
C ASN A 180 21.12 -0.68 -0.18
N GLY A 181 19.99 -0.79 0.52
CA GLY A 181 19.15 0.35 0.88
C GLY A 181 18.26 0.87 -0.27
N GLU A 182 18.13 0.13 -1.37
CA GLU A 182 17.28 0.49 -2.51
C GLU A 182 16.05 -0.40 -2.61
N LEU A 183 14.87 0.19 -2.87
CA LEU A 183 13.67 -0.59 -3.08
C LEU A 183 13.65 -1.22 -4.48
N ARG A 184 13.66 -2.55 -4.55
CA ARG A 184 13.66 -3.29 -5.83
C ARG A 184 12.27 -3.73 -6.24
N ASN A 185 11.51 -2.80 -6.80
CA ASN A 185 10.20 -3.08 -7.39
C ASN A 185 10.19 -2.71 -8.88
N ALA A 186 9.59 -3.55 -9.72
CA ALA A 186 9.57 -3.36 -11.17
C ALA A 186 8.89 -2.04 -11.60
N PHE A 187 7.89 -1.57 -10.84
CA PHE A 187 7.11 -0.39 -11.17
C PHE A 187 7.80 0.93 -10.86
N ILE A 188 8.73 0.94 -9.90
CA ILE A 188 9.53 2.11 -9.52
C ILE A 188 11.01 1.94 -9.87
N SER A 189 11.36 0.92 -10.66
CA SER A 189 12.73 0.68 -11.14
C SER A 189 13.29 1.83 -12.00
N ARG A 190 12.42 2.73 -12.48
CA ARG A 190 12.80 3.91 -13.25
C ARG A 190 12.79 5.17 -12.39
N LYS A 191 13.73 6.08 -12.67
CA LYS A 191 13.76 7.42 -12.08
C LYS A 191 12.61 8.28 -12.62
N PRO A 192 12.08 9.23 -11.82
CA PRO A 192 12.49 9.55 -10.44
C PRO A 192 11.80 8.73 -9.35
N ASP A 193 10.73 7.98 -9.67
CA ASP A 193 9.82 7.39 -8.67
C ASP A 193 10.54 6.49 -7.64
N GLY A 194 11.44 5.61 -8.11
CA GLY A 194 12.23 4.75 -7.21
C GLY A 194 13.17 5.49 -6.27
N GLU A 195 13.73 6.62 -6.71
CA GLU A 195 14.62 7.43 -5.87
C GLU A 195 13.83 8.15 -4.77
N VAL A 196 12.68 8.72 -5.11
CA VAL A 196 11.84 9.46 -4.17
C VAL A 196 11.39 8.55 -3.03
N ILE A 197 10.79 7.41 -3.35
CA ILE A 197 10.31 6.48 -2.31
C ILE A 197 11.48 5.90 -1.50
N THR A 198 12.61 5.58 -2.14
CA THR A 198 13.82 5.08 -1.44
C THR A 198 14.37 6.12 -0.47
N GLN A 199 14.43 7.39 -0.87
CA GLN A 199 14.88 8.48 0.00
C GLN A 199 13.95 8.68 1.19
N GLN A 200 12.63 8.63 0.97
CA GLN A 200 11.65 8.71 2.07
C GLN A 200 11.83 7.57 3.07
N ILE A 201 11.99 6.33 2.61
CA ILE A 201 12.21 5.17 3.49
C ILE A 201 13.54 5.33 4.27
N ASN A 202 14.63 5.72 3.61
CA ASN A 202 15.93 5.89 4.27
C ASN A 202 15.91 7.01 5.32
N ALA A 203 15.28 8.14 5.01
CA ALA A 203 15.11 9.22 5.97
C ALA A 203 14.27 8.78 7.17
N TRP A 204 13.20 8.02 6.94
CA TRP A 204 12.36 7.47 8.01
C TRP A 204 13.13 6.48 8.89
N ILE A 205 13.92 5.56 8.32
CA ILE A 205 14.76 4.62 9.10
C ILE A 205 15.70 5.40 10.02
N ALA A 206 16.37 6.44 9.52
CA ALA A 206 17.28 7.24 10.32
C ALA A 206 16.60 7.95 11.49
N GLN A 207 15.32 8.32 11.33
CA GLN A 207 14.51 8.96 12.37
C GLN A 207 13.95 7.95 13.39
N SER A 208 13.64 6.73 12.94
CA SER A 208 12.95 5.71 13.72
C SER A 208 13.85 4.56 14.20
N CYS A 209 15.17 4.67 14.01
CA CYS A 209 16.12 3.57 14.23
C CYS A 209 16.08 3.00 15.66
N HIS A 210 15.90 3.85 16.67
CA HIS A 210 15.82 3.41 18.06
C HIS A 210 14.57 2.57 18.32
N SER A 211 13.39 3.06 17.92
CA SER A 211 12.12 2.33 18.09
C SER A 211 12.08 1.05 17.26
N LEU A 212 12.70 1.04 16.07
CA LEU A 212 12.87 -0.17 15.26
C LEU A 212 13.67 -1.24 16.02
N ALA A 213 14.82 -0.86 16.57
CA ALA A 213 15.68 -1.78 17.30
C ALA A 213 15.04 -2.30 18.60
N GLU A 214 14.37 -1.42 19.35
CA GLU A 214 13.65 -1.81 20.58
C GLU A 214 12.56 -2.85 20.28
N ARG A 215 11.73 -2.60 19.26
CA ARG A 215 10.68 -3.55 18.86
C ARG A 215 11.26 -4.85 18.31
N ALA A 216 12.36 -4.79 17.57
CA ALA A 216 13.01 -5.99 17.04
C ALA A 216 13.60 -6.85 18.18
N ALA A 217 14.27 -6.24 19.16
CA ALA A 217 14.79 -6.94 20.33
C ALA A 217 13.67 -7.63 21.12
N ALA A 218 12.56 -6.93 21.40
CA ALA A 218 11.40 -7.51 22.06
C ALA A 218 10.78 -8.69 21.28
N ALA A 219 10.79 -8.61 19.94
CA ALA A 219 10.28 -9.69 19.09
C ALA A 219 11.18 -10.93 19.11
N ILE A 220 12.50 -10.75 19.17
CA ILE A 220 13.48 -11.85 19.31
C ILE A 220 13.26 -12.58 20.64
N GLU A 221 13.09 -11.84 21.74
CA GLU A 221 12.83 -12.43 23.06
C GLU A 221 11.49 -13.18 23.13
N CYS A 222 10.47 -12.65 22.46
CA CYS A 222 9.11 -13.21 22.44
C CYS A 222 8.82 -14.10 21.22
N SER A 223 9.85 -14.59 20.52
CA SER A 223 9.67 -15.28 19.24
C SER A 223 8.75 -16.50 19.39
N PRO A 224 7.67 -16.62 18.60
CA PRO A 224 6.84 -17.81 18.59
C PRO A 224 7.62 -19.01 18.05
N SER A 225 7.14 -20.22 18.34
CA SER A 225 7.59 -21.44 17.67
C SER A 225 7.22 -21.37 16.19
N LEU A 226 8.18 -20.97 15.35
CA LEU A 226 7.97 -20.89 13.90
C LEU A 226 7.89 -22.32 13.32
N PRO A 227 6.94 -22.60 12.40
CA PRO A 227 6.86 -23.91 11.77
C PRO A 227 8.15 -24.22 11.02
N GLY A 228 8.83 -25.29 11.42
CA GLY A 228 10.05 -25.73 10.74
C GLY A 228 9.73 -26.24 9.34
N GLY A 229 10.51 -25.79 8.34
CA GLY A 229 10.50 -26.38 7.00
C GLY A 229 9.80 -25.55 5.91
N GLU A 230 9.15 -24.43 6.24
CA GLU A 230 8.69 -23.47 5.23
C GLU A 230 9.89 -22.77 4.58
N ARG A 231 9.98 -22.93 3.26
CA ARG A 231 11.02 -22.30 2.43
C ARG A 231 10.43 -21.10 1.71
N THR A 232 11.19 -20.02 1.66
CA THR A 232 10.84 -18.82 0.87
C THR A 232 11.05 -19.05 -0.63
N GLU A 233 10.66 -18.06 -1.44
CA GLU A 233 10.96 -18.00 -2.90
C GLU A 233 12.46 -18.13 -3.21
N TYR A 234 13.33 -17.86 -2.23
CA TYR A 234 14.79 -18.00 -2.34
C TYR A 234 15.31 -19.35 -1.87
N SER A 235 14.44 -20.34 -1.59
CA SER A 235 14.77 -21.66 -1.04
C SER A 235 15.46 -21.67 0.33
N VAL A 236 15.48 -20.52 1.02
CA VAL A 236 16.01 -20.35 2.38
C VAL A 236 14.89 -20.59 3.40
N ASN A 237 15.26 -21.16 4.56
CA ASN A 237 14.36 -21.33 5.70
C ASN A 237 13.78 -19.97 6.14
N LEU A 238 12.46 -19.88 6.20
CA LEU A 238 11.74 -18.65 6.54
C LEU A 238 12.11 -18.13 7.93
N SER A 239 12.24 -19.02 8.92
CA SER A 239 12.62 -18.66 10.29
C SER A 239 14.02 -18.06 10.36
N TYR A 240 14.95 -18.57 9.56
CA TYR A 240 16.30 -18.00 9.46
C TYR A 240 16.24 -16.57 8.91
N LEU A 241 15.52 -16.34 7.81
CA LEU A 241 15.40 -15.01 7.22
C LEU A 241 14.76 -13.99 8.17
N ILE A 242 13.69 -14.39 8.89
CA ILE A 242 13.04 -13.52 9.87
C ILE A 242 14.02 -13.13 10.99
N ASN A 243 14.75 -14.11 11.53
CA ASN A 243 15.74 -13.86 12.58
C ASN A 243 16.85 -12.92 12.11
N GLU A 244 17.42 -13.17 10.92
CA GLU A 244 18.44 -12.29 10.33
C GLU A 244 17.91 -10.86 10.12
N SER A 245 16.67 -10.72 9.63
CA SER A 245 16.04 -9.41 9.46
C SER A 245 15.86 -8.67 10.78
N LEU A 246 15.43 -9.35 11.85
CA LEU A 246 15.25 -8.75 13.17
C LEU A 246 16.62 -8.36 13.78
N CYS A 247 17.62 -9.22 13.71
CA CYS A 247 18.98 -8.93 14.16
C CYS A 247 19.56 -7.72 13.43
N ALA A 248 19.37 -7.63 12.11
CA ALA A 248 19.84 -6.49 11.33
C ALA A 248 19.28 -5.15 11.82
N LEU A 249 18.03 -5.10 12.30
CA LEU A 249 17.46 -3.88 12.88
C LEU A 249 18.11 -3.52 14.24
N VAL A 250 18.42 -4.51 15.06
CA VAL A 250 19.13 -4.31 16.35
C VAL A 250 20.55 -3.82 16.10
N ASP A 251 21.27 -4.44 15.17
CA ASP A 251 22.64 -4.09 14.83
C ASP A 251 22.74 -2.70 14.19
N TYR A 252 21.72 -2.27 13.45
CA TYR A 252 21.66 -0.93 12.87
C TYR A 252 21.71 0.17 13.94
N GLN A 253 21.11 -0.05 15.11
CA GLN A 253 21.26 0.85 16.26
C GLN A 253 22.71 0.87 16.75
N LEU A 254 23.35 -0.29 16.89
CA LEU A 254 24.72 -0.38 17.39
C LEU A 254 25.68 0.41 16.49
N LEU A 255 25.59 0.25 15.17
CA LEU A 255 26.39 1.00 14.20
C LEU A 255 26.17 2.52 14.31
N TRP A 256 24.90 2.98 14.43
CA TRP A 256 24.59 4.41 14.59
C TRP A 256 25.02 5.00 15.94
N THR A 257 25.02 4.21 17.01
CA THR A 257 25.48 4.67 18.33
C THR A 257 27.01 4.76 18.42
N MET A 258 27.74 3.98 17.63
CA MET A 258 29.20 4.06 17.55
C MET A 258 29.65 5.31 16.78
N ASP A 259 29.01 5.65 15.66
CA ASP A 259 29.32 6.85 14.86
C ASP A 259 29.02 8.19 15.56
N ARG A 260 28.28 8.20 16.68
CA ARG A 260 28.01 9.41 17.47
C ARG A 260 28.91 9.56 18.70
N ASN A 261 29.73 8.57 19.01
CA ASN A 261 30.66 8.58 20.15
C ASN A 261 32.13 8.80 19.72
N GLU A 262 32.37 9.08 18.43
CA GLU A 262 33.65 9.58 17.87
C GLU A 262 33.53 11.05 17.48
#